data_AF-A0A2G9U585-F1
#
_entry.id   AF-A0A2G9U585-F1
#
_cell.length_a   1.000
_cell.length_b   1.000
_cell.length_c   1.000
_cell.angle_alpha   90.00
_cell.angle_beta   90.00
_cell.angle_gamma   90.00
#
_symmetry.space_group_name_H-M   'P 1'
#
loop_
_entity.id
_entity.type
_entity.pdbx_description
1 polymer ?
#
loop_
_entity_poly.entity_id
_entity_poly.type
_entity_poly.pdbx_seq_one_letter_code
_entity_poly.pdbx_strand_id
1 'polypeptide(L)' 'MSCREIPRCEVSLHCTPDDAWMIIRNDVIDVTNFLHEHPGGWEILLEYKLPCPMHITAA' A
#
# COMPACT_ATOMS: atom_id res chain seq x y z
N MET A 1 14.51 -16.12 11.33
CA MET A 1 13.84 -15.08 10.52
C MET A 1 13.72 -13.85 11.39
N SER A 2 14.45 -12.78 11.07
CA SER A 2 14.33 -11.51 11.81
C SER A 2 13.09 -10.80 11.29
N CYS A 3 12.06 -10.64 12.12
CA CYS A 3 10.93 -9.79 11.80
C CYS A 3 11.29 -8.36 12.20
N ARG A 4 11.27 -7.43 11.23
CA ARG A 4 11.50 -6.00 11.49
C ARG A 4 10.17 -5.35 11.85
N GLU A 5 10.16 -4.53 12.89
CA GLU A 5 9.01 -3.72 13.26
C GLU A 5 8.98 -2.45 12.40
N ILE A 6 7.87 -2.22 11.69
CA ILE A 6 7.68 -1.05 10.82
C ILE A 6 6.53 -0.23 11.40
N PRO A 7 6.73 1.06 11.70
CA PRO A 7 5.68 1.92 12.22
C PRO A 7 4.64 2.23 11.13
N ARG A 8 3.37 2.34 11.52
CA ARG A 8 2.27 2.62 10.57
C ARG A 8 2.44 3.93 9.80
N CYS A 9 3.13 4.93 10.38
CA CYS A 9 3.43 6.18 9.69
C CYS A 9 4.43 5.99 8.54
N GLU A 10 5.36 5.05 8.63
CA GLU A 10 6.27 4.73 7.52
C GLU A 10 5.50 4.04 6.40
N VAL A 11 4.67 3.04 6.72
CA VAL A 11 3.81 2.37 5.73
C VAL A 11 2.91 3.36 4.99
N SER A 12 2.50 4.45 5.64
CA SER A 12 1.66 5.50 5.02
C SER A 12 2.35 6.27 3.87
N LEU A 13 3.68 6.23 3.81
CA LEU A 13 4.46 6.89 2.75
C LEU A 13 4.51 6.05 1.46
N HIS A 14 4.28 4.74 1.56
CA HIS A 14 4.36 3.79 0.44
C HIS A 14 2.97 3.58 -0.17
N CYS A 15 2.47 4.59 -0.86
CA CYS A 15 1.10 4.60 -1.38
C CYS A 15 0.98 5.00 -2.86
N THR A 16 2.03 4.77 -3.65
CA THR A 16 2.04 5.02 -5.10
C THR A 16 2.07 3.70 -5.88
N PRO A 17 1.67 3.67 -7.17
CA PRO A 17 1.64 2.42 -7.95
C PRO A 17 2.99 1.72 -8.04
N ASP A 18 4.06 2.52 -8.12
CA ASP A 18 5.45 2.06 -8.22
C ASP A 18 6.11 1.82 -6.84
N ASP A 19 5.41 2.11 -5.75
CA ASP A 19 5.86 1.90 -4.37
C ASP A 19 4.63 1.83 -3.43
N ALA A 20 4.07 0.62 -3.31
CA ALA A 20 2.82 0.36 -2.59
C ALA A 20 2.98 -0.71 -1.52
N TRP A 21 2.78 -0.34 -0.26
CA TRP A 21 2.80 -1.28 0.86
C TRP A 21 1.42 -1.41 1.50
N MET A 22 1.08 -2.63 1.89
CA MET A 22 -0.20 -2.94 2.52
C MET A 22 0.00 -3.71 3.83
N ILE A 23 -0.85 -3.43 4.82
CA ILE A 23 -0.86 -4.16 6.09
C ILE A 23 -1.92 -5.26 6.00
N ILE A 24 -1.50 -6.53 6.02
CA ILE A 24 -2.39 -7.69 6.00
C ILE A 24 -2.11 -8.53 7.24
N ARG A 25 -3.10 -8.70 8.12
CA ARG A 25 -2.96 -9.46 9.38
C ARG A 25 -1.79 -8.98 10.25
N ASN A 26 -1.57 -7.67 10.28
CA ASN A 26 -0.50 -7.01 11.04
C ASN A 26 0.93 -7.22 10.50
N ASP A 27 1.05 -7.80 9.30
CA ASP A 27 2.30 -7.86 8.54
C ASP A 27 2.30 -6.78 7.46
N VAL A 28 3.45 -6.14 7.25
CA VAL A 28 3.67 -5.20 6.15
C VAL A 28 4.15 -5.97 4.93
N ILE A 29 3.44 -5.83 3.82
CA ILE A 29 3.70 -6.53 2.57
C ILE A 29 3.86 -5.50 1.47
N ASP A 30 4.96 -5.60 0.73
CA ASP A 30 5.15 -4.87 -0.52
C ASP A 30 4.29 -5.52 -1.61
N VAL A 31 3.31 -4.76 -2.12
CA VAL A 31 2.36 -5.20 -3.14
C VAL A 31 2.59 -4.52 -4.48
N THR A 32 3.69 -3.79 -4.65
CA THR A 32 4.01 -3.00 -5.86
C THR A 32 3.86 -3.83 -7.13
N ASN A 33 4.47 -5.01 -7.20
CA ASN A 33 4.38 -5.90 -8.37
C ASN A 33 2.98 -6.51 -8.55
N PHE A 34 2.22 -6.67 -7.46
CA PHE A 34 0.90 -7.27 -7.48
C PHE A 34 -0.17 -6.30 -8.01
N LEU A 35 0.05 -4.99 -7.92
CA LEU A 35 -0.90 -3.99 -8.39
C LEU A 35 -1.20 -4.15 -9.90
N HIS A 36 -0.16 -4.38 -10.71
CA HIS A 36 -0.31 -4.52 -12.16
C HIS A 36 -0.93 -5.85 -12.60
N GLU A 37 -0.82 -6.89 -11.78
CA GLU A 37 -1.34 -8.23 -12.07
C GLU A 37 -2.78 -8.42 -11.55
N HIS A 38 -3.29 -7.45 -10.78
CA HIS A 38 -4.60 -7.56 -10.17
C HIS A 38 -5.71 -7.52 -11.25
N PRO A 39 -6.54 -8.58 -11.39
CA PRO A 39 -7.55 -8.69 -12.46
C PRO A 39 -8.62 -7.58 -12.45
N GLY A 40 -8.77 -6.87 -11.33
CA GLY A 40 -9.71 -5.75 -11.17
C GLY A 40 -9.12 -4.36 -11.45
N GLY A 41 -7.84 -4.28 -11.86
CA GLY A 41 -7.13 -3.01 -11.95
C GLY A 41 -6.50 -2.60 -10.61
N TRP A 42 -5.48 -1.74 -10.70
CA TRP A 42 -4.70 -1.22 -9.57
C TRP A 42 -5.43 -0.06 -8.88
N GLU A 43 -6.30 0.64 -9.63
CA GLU A 43 -7.07 1.81 -9.18
C GLU A 43 -7.93 1.49 -7.95
N ILE A 44 -8.53 0.29 -7.91
CA ILE A 44 -9.39 -0.17 -6.80
C ILE A 44 -8.59 -0.31 -5.49
N LEU A 45 -7.30 -0.64 -5.56
CA LEU A 45 -6.46 -0.83 -4.38
C LEU A 45 -5.97 0.52 -3.82
N LEU A 46 -5.77 1.52 -4.67
CA LEU A 46 -5.40 2.87 -4.25
C LEU A 46 -6.54 3.65 -3.61
N GLU A 47 -7.75 3.49 -4.13
CA GLU A 47 -8.89 4.27 -3.67
C GLU A 47 -9.36 3.84 -2.26
N TYR A 48 -9.19 2.56 -1.90
CA TYR A 48 -9.86 1.99 -0.72
C TYR A 48 -8.93 1.40 0.35
N LYS A 49 -7.67 1.09 0.03
CA LYS A 49 -6.86 0.17 0.86
C LYS A 49 -5.47 0.66 1.21
N LEU A 50 -4.92 1.65 0.51
CA LEU A 50 -3.60 2.17 0.83
C LEU A 50 -3.68 3.24 1.94
N PRO A 51 -2.80 3.18 2.94
CA PRO A 51 -2.81 4.09 4.08
C PRO A 51 -2.22 5.46 3.72
N CYS A 52 -2.63 6.09 2.61
CA CYS A 52 -2.15 7.44 2.31
C CYS A 52 -2.63 8.41 3.41
N PRO A 53 -1.74 9.24 4.00
CA PRO A 53 -2.10 10.22 5.04
C PRO A 53 -3.00 11.35 4.52
N MET A 54 -3.28 11.37 3.22
CA MET A 54 -4.16 12.30 2.56
C MET A 54 -5.06 11.47 1.65
N HIS A 55 -6.37 11.56 1.85
CA HIS A 55 -7.31 11.28 0.77
C HIS A 55 -6.76 11.89 -0.53
N ILE A 56 -6.77 11.09 -1.58
CA ILE A 56 -6.52 11.53 -2.95
C ILE A 56 -7.69 12.44 -3.34
N THR A 57 -7.78 13.64 -2.78
CA THR A 57 -8.65 14.70 -3.28
C THR A 57 -7.78 15.70 -4.03
N ALA A 58 -7.74 15.46 -5.35
CA ALA A 58 -7.61 16.42 -6.43
C ALA A 58 -6.34 17.29 -6.52
N ALA A 59 -5.53 16.99 -7.53
CA ALA A 59 -5.41 17.88 -8.69
C ALA A 59 -5.23 17.03 -9.95
#